data_AF-A0A5N3VUX8-F1
#
_entry.id   AF-A0A5N3VUX8-F1
#
_cell.length_a   1.000
_cell.length_b   1.000
_cell.length_c   1.000
_cell.angle_alpha   90.00
_cell.angle_beta   90.00
_cell.angle_gamma   90.00
#
_symmetry.space_group_name_H-M   'P 1'
#
loop_
_entity.id
_entity.type
_entity.pdbx_description
1 polymer ?
#
loop_
_entity_poly.entity_id
_entity_poly.type
_entity_poly.pdbx_seq_one_letter_code
_entity_poly.pdbx_strand_id
1 'polypeptide(L)' 'VHHFMELCWDKCVEKPGNRLDSPTENCLSNCVDRFTDTILAVTSRFAKIVQKGGQ' A
#
# COMPACT_ATOMS: atom_id res chain seq x y z
N VAL A 1 6.24 6.96 3.16
CA VAL A 1 6.77 5.62 3.50
C VAL A 1 6.16 5.09 4.78
N HIS A 2 6.22 5.82 5.91
CA HIS A 2 5.67 5.35 7.20
C HIS A 2 4.19 4.92 7.17
N HIS A 3 3.34 5.63 6.44
CA HIS A 3 1.91 5.34 6.42
C HIS A 3 1.55 3.93 5.91
N PHE A 4 2.19 3.47 4.82
CA PHE A 4 1.89 2.12 4.32
C PHE A 4 2.52 1.05 5.21
N MET A 5 3.64 1.36 5.88
CA MET A 5 4.28 0.44 6.80
C MET A 5 3.38 0.16 8.00
N GLU A 6 2.83 1.20 8.63
CA GLU A 6 1.86 1.06 9.72
C GLU A 6 0.60 0.33 9.26
N LEU A 7 0.01 0.74 8.13
CA LEU A 7 -1.20 0.12 7.59
C LEU A 7 -1.01 -1.38 7.31
N CYS A 8 0.07 -1.75 6.63
CA CYS A 8 0.34 -3.15 6.30
C CYS A 8 0.75 -3.95 7.52
N TRP A 9 1.43 -3.33 8.49
CA TRP A 9 1.76 -3.96 9.76
C TRP A 9 0.49 -4.32 10.53
N ASP A 10 -0.39 -3.35 10.77
CA ASP A 10 -1.65 -3.55 11.50
C ASP A 10 -2.56 -4.56 10.81
N LYS A 11 -2.49 -4.66 9.48
CA LYS A 11 -3.34 -5.55 8.69
C LYS A 11 -2.82 -6.99 8.62
N CYS A 12 -1.50 -7.19 8.61
CA CYS A 12 -0.90 -8.49 8.36
C CYS A 12 -0.24 -9.12 9.61
N VAL A 13 0.15 -8.33 10.60
CA VAL A 13 0.91 -8.81 11.76
C VAL A 13 0.03 -8.82 13.02
N GLU A 14 -0.69 -9.91 13.24
CA GLU A 14 -1.54 -10.08 14.43
C GLU A 14 -0.73 -10.36 15.70
N LYS A 15 0.30 -11.21 15.61
CA LYS A 15 1.15 -11.62 16.73
C LYS A 15 2.62 -11.48 16.35
N PRO A 16 3.30 -10.42 16.81
CA PRO A 16 4.71 -10.24 16.52
C PRO A 16 5.53 -11.34 17.21
N GLY A 17 6.32 -12.06 16.43
CA GLY A 17 7.28 -13.05 16.90
C GLY A 17 8.70 -12.66 16.49
N ASN A 18 9.68 -13.51 16.83
CA ASN A 18 11.09 -13.27 16.50
C ASN A 18 11.40 -13.41 15.00
N ARG A 19 10.47 -13.97 14.21
CA ARG A 19 10.53 -14.15 12.76
C ARG A 19 9.11 -14.07 12.20
N LEU A 20 8.99 -13.58 10.97
CA LEU A 20 7.74 -13.66 10.23
C LEU A 20 7.58 -15.07 9.68
N ASP A 21 6.35 -15.60 9.71
CA ASP A 21 6.03 -16.82 8.99
C ASP A 21 5.74 -16.50 7.51
N SER A 22 5.84 -17.51 6.65
CA SER A 22 5.61 -17.33 5.21
C SER A 22 4.25 -16.70 4.87
N PRO A 23 3.14 -17.04 5.55
CA PRO A 23 1.86 -16.33 5.35
C PRO A 23 1.94 -14.83 5.64
N THR A 24 2.58 -14.43 6.74
CA THR A 24 2.73 -13.01 7.11
C THR A 24 3.61 -12.27 6.11
N GLU A 25 4.73 -12.87 5.67
CA GLU A 25 5.60 -12.31 4.63
C GLU A 25 4.85 -12.10 3.31
N ASN A 26 4.05 -13.08 2.89
CA ASN A 26 3.22 -12.98 1.70
C ASN A 26 2.14 -11.91 1.85
N CYS A 27 1.50 -11.81 3.03
CA CYS A 27 0.51 -10.76 3.29
C CYS A 27 1.14 -9.37 3.17
N LEU A 28 2.29 -9.15 3.81
CA LEU A 28 2.99 -7.86 3.78
C LEU A 28 3.40 -7.48 2.35
N SER A 29 3.99 -8.41 1.59
CA SER A 29 4.37 -8.18 0.19
C SER A 29 3.16 -7.76 -0.66
N ASN A 30 2.07 -8.54 -0.57
CA ASN A 30 0.84 -8.22 -1.28
C ASN A 30 0.24 -6.87 -0.83
N CYS A 31 0.27 -6.57 0.46
CA CYS A 31 -0.27 -5.32 0.99
C CYS A 31 0.46 -4.10 0.42
N VAL A 32 1.80 -4.12 0.40
CA VAL A 32 2.62 -3.03 -0.14
C VAL A 32 2.38 -2.85 -1.64
N ASP A 33 2.30 -3.95 -2.41
CA ASP A 33 2.00 -3.91 -3.83
C ASP A 33 0.62 -3.30 -4.10
N ARG A 34 -0.41 -3.75 -3.36
CA ARG A 34 -1.77 -3.21 -3.49
C ARG A 34 -1.84 -1.73 -3.10
N PHE A 35 -1.14 -1.32 -2.04
CA PHE A 35 -1.08 0.09 -1.63
C PHE A 35 -0.47 0.95 -2.75
N THR A 36 0.67 0.51 -3.29
CA THR A 36 1.39 1.24 -4.35
C THR A 36 0.53 1.37 -5.59
N ASP A 37 -0.08 0.28 -6.06
CA ASP A 37 -0.98 0.27 -7.21
C ASP A 37 -2.15 1.26 -7.02
N THR A 38 -2.74 1.27 -5.82
CA THR A 38 -3.88 2.13 -5.50
C THR A 38 -3.48 3.60 -5.52
N ILE A 39 -2.35 3.95 -4.88
CA ILE A 39 -1.85 5.33 -4.86
C ILE A 39 -1.51 5.81 -6.28
N LEU A 40 -0.86 4.97 -7.08
CA LEU A 40 -0.55 5.30 -8.47
C LEU A 40 -1.82 5.50 -9.31
N ALA A 41 -2.81 4.63 -9.17
CA ALA A 41 -4.08 4.74 -9.89
C ALA A 41 -4.83 6.03 -9.54
N VAL A 42 -4.94 6.34 -8.24
CA VAL A 42 -5.59 7.57 -7.75
C VAL A 42 -4.84 8.81 -8.23
N THR A 43 -3.53 8.84 -8.04
CA THR A 43 -2.68 9.98 -8.45
C THR A 43 -2.77 10.21 -9.97
N SER A 44 -2.71 9.13 -10.76
CA SER A 44 -2.84 9.19 -12.22
C SER A 44 -4.19 9.75 -12.65
N ARG A 45 -5.27 9.41 -11.93
CA ARG A 45 -6.59 9.96 -12.22
C ARG A 45 -6.65 11.46 -11.89
N PHE A 46 -6.15 11.87 -10.74
CA PHE A 46 -6.13 13.29 -10.37
C PHE A 46 -5.31 14.12 -11.35
N ALA A 47 -4.12 13.64 -11.75
CA ALA A 47 -3.30 14.30 -12.75
C ALA A 47 -4.06 14.51 -14.07
N LYS A 48 -4.80 13.48 -14.54
CA LYS A 48 -5.64 13.59 -15.75
C LYS A 48 -6.79 14.60 -15.60
N ILE A 49 -7.38 14.74 -14.41
CA ILE A 49 -8.43 15.74 -14.17
C ILE A 49 -7.84 17.15 -14.22
N VAL A 50 -6.72 17.38 -13.51
CA VAL A 50 -6.07 18.70 -13.43
C VAL A 50 -5.64 19.18 -14.82
N GLN A 51 -5.07 18.31 -15.64
CA GLN A 51 -4.67 18.64 -17.02
C GLN A 51 -5.87 19.07 -17.89
N LYS A 52 -7.04 18.48 -17.68
CA LYS A 52 -8.27 18.82 -18.43
C LYS A 52 -8.96 20.09 -17.92
N GLY A 53 -8.82 20.42 -16.63
CA GLY A 53 -9.43 21.61 -16.03
C GLY A 53 -8.64 22.91 -16.24
N GLY A 54 -7.45 22.84 -16.83
CA GLY A 54 -6.64 23.99 -17.23
C GLY A 54 -6.84 24.42 -18.70
N GLN A 55 -7.83 23.87 -19.41
CA GLN A 55 -8.27 24.29 -20.74
C GLN A 55 -9.61 25.02 -20.67
#